data_AF-A0A519C112-F1
#
_entry.id   AF-A0A519C112-F1
#
_cell.length_a   1.000
_cell.length_b   1.000
_cell.length_c   1.000
_cell.angle_alpha   90.00
_cell.angle_beta   90.00
_cell.angle_gamma   90.00
#
_symmetry.space_group_name_H-M   'P 1'
#
loop_
_entity.id
_entity.type
_entity.pdbx_description
1 polymer ?
#
loop_
_entity_poly.entity_id
_entity_poly.type
_entity_poly.pdbx_seq_one_letter_code
_entity_poly.pdbx_strand_id
1 'polypeptide(L)'
;MSWRQVDNLKIDELTPRTGRVNMPVKVLSLEEPRAMDNGTVICEGLVGDETGTVIMSFWNDECETVNNGMTIDLKDARTNLVRGYMRISLGKNGSMKEAGTSLEEIKESVNLSDLEYEMPRFGNRDGRGGGGRSRGPPSRWGVLMKLKRDTGNRKFFNRDEMSEEQIEAAIKEMGGE
;
A
#
# COMPACT_ATOMS: atom_id res chain seq x y z
N MET A 1 4.34 30.02 16.74
CA MET A 1 4.06 29.13 15.59
C MET A 1 4.36 27.70 16.01
N SER A 2 3.35 26.85 16.11
CA SER A 2 3.55 25.42 16.38
C SER A 2 4.09 24.75 15.11
N TRP A 3 5.35 24.32 15.15
CA TRP A 3 5.87 23.36 14.19
C TRP A 3 5.10 22.06 14.42
N ARG A 4 4.17 21.73 13.52
CA ARG A 4 3.59 20.39 13.51
C ARG A 4 4.75 19.44 13.23
N GLN A 5 5.05 18.64 14.25
CA GLN A 5 5.88 17.45 14.19
C GLN A 5 5.57 16.74 12.86
N VAL A 6 6.59 16.55 12.03
CA VAL A 6 6.48 15.69 10.85
C VAL A 6 6.03 14.35 11.40
N ASP A 7 4.83 13.92 11.05
CA ASP A 7 4.35 12.59 11.40
C ASP A 7 5.42 11.61 10.88
N ASN A 8 6.09 10.89 11.80
CA ASN A 8 7.09 9.86 11.49
C ASN A 8 6.37 8.65 10.89
N LEU A 9 5.69 8.84 9.77
CA LEU A 9 4.98 7.79 9.07
C LEU A 9 6.01 6.89 8.40
N LYS A 10 5.86 5.59 8.64
CA LYS A 10 6.71 4.55 8.07
C LYS A 10 5.98 3.72 7.03
N ILE A 11 6.73 2.97 6.21
CA ILE A 11 6.11 2.20 5.13
C ILE A 11 5.13 1.18 5.70
N ASP A 12 5.48 0.42 6.73
CA ASP A 12 4.59 -0.61 7.31
C ASP A 12 3.30 -0.06 7.95
N GLU A 13 3.25 1.24 8.22
CA GLU A 13 2.06 1.94 8.74
C GLU A 13 1.12 2.43 7.63
N LEU A 14 1.52 2.34 6.36
CA LEU A 14 0.70 2.79 5.25
C LEU A 14 -0.54 1.91 5.06
N THR A 15 -1.63 2.56 4.73
CA THR A 15 -2.91 1.91 4.42
C THR A 15 -3.39 2.40 3.06
N PRO A 16 -4.28 1.68 2.36
CA PRO A 16 -4.84 2.15 1.09
C PRO A 16 -5.59 3.49 1.15
N ARG A 17 -5.83 4.04 2.35
CA ARG A 17 -6.52 5.32 2.56
C ARG A 17 -5.58 6.44 3.01
N THR A 18 -4.28 6.16 3.10
CA THR A 18 -3.30 7.16 3.54
C THR A 18 -3.12 8.22 2.46
N GLY A 19 -3.69 9.41 2.70
CA GLY A 19 -3.80 10.49 1.71
C GLY A 19 -2.72 11.57 1.77
N ARG A 20 -1.77 11.48 2.71
CA ARG A 20 -0.64 12.40 2.83
C ARG A 20 0.59 11.70 3.42
N VAL A 21 1.46 11.24 2.54
CA VAL A 21 2.74 10.60 2.87
C VAL A 21 3.86 11.63 2.69
N ASN A 22 4.60 11.91 3.77
CA ASN A 22 5.82 12.71 3.72
C ASN A 22 6.92 11.94 4.46
N MET A 23 7.88 11.39 3.73
CA MET A 23 8.94 10.55 4.31
C MET A 23 10.08 10.35 3.29
N PRO A 24 11.31 10.09 3.76
CA PRO A 24 12.36 9.58 2.91
C PRO A 24 12.08 8.12 2.52
N VAL A 25 12.37 7.76 1.28
CA VAL A 25 12.38 6.36 0.81
C VAL A 25 13.58 6.11 -0.10
N LYS A 26 14.10 4.89 -0.10
CA LYS A 26 15.15 4.46 -1.03
C LYS A 26 14.54 3.71 -2.20
N VAL A 27 14.97 4.04 -3.41
CA VAL A 27 14.64 3.30 -4.63
C VAL A 27 15.55 2.07 -4.71
N LEU A 28 14.96 0.88 -4.63
CA LEU A 28 15.67 -0.41 -4.69
C LEU A 28 15.73 -0.99 -6.11
N SER A 29 14.70 -0.73 -6.88
CA SER A 29 14.60 -1.13 -8.28
C SER A 29 13.74 -0.12 -9.03
N LEU A 30 13.97 -0.02 -10.33
CA LEU A 30 13.22 0.83 -11.23
C LEU A 30 13.04 0.09 -12.56
N GLU A 31 11.79 -0.03 -13.00
CA GLU A 31 11.44 -0.59 -14.30
C GLU A 31 11.69 0.43 -15.43
N GLU A 32 11.83 -0.09 -16.65
CA GLU A 32 11.99 0.77 -17.82
C GLU A 32 10.74 1.67 -18.03
N PRO A 33 10.92 2.97 -18.29
CA PRO A 33 9.79 3.86 -18.57
C PRO A 33 8.98 3.39 -19.79
N ARG A 34 7.67 3.36 -19.62
CA ARG A 34 6.70 2.99 -20.64
C ARG A 34 5.85 4.19 -21.04
N ALA A 35 5.82 4.49 -22.33
CA ALA A 35 4.94 5.49 -22.90
C ALA A 35 3.51 4.94 -23.10
N MET A 36 2.53 5.79 -22.84
CA MET A 36 1.12 5.58 -23.18
C MET A 36 0.75 6.36 -24.45
N ASP A 37 -0.34 5.97 -25.12
CA ASP A 37 -0.81 6.58 -26.37
C ASP A 37 -1.08 8.09 -26.27
N ASN A 38 -1.37 8.58 -25.06
CA ASN A 38 -1.62 10.00 -24.78
C ASN A 38 -0.33 10.81 -24.49
N GLY A 39 0.85 10.21 -24.70
CA GLY A 39 2.15 10.83 -24.44
C GLY A 39 2.59 10.82 -22.97
N THR A 40 1.79 10.24 -22.06
CA THR A 40 2.19 10.08 -20.66
C THR A 40 3.23 8.98 -20.53
N VAL A 41 4.30 9.24 -19.77
CA VAL A 41 5.33 8.24 -19.46
C VAL A 41 5.17 7.81 -18.02
N ILE A 42 5.28 6.50 -17.77
CA ILE A 42 5.23 5.92 -16.42
C ILE A 42 6.34 4.91 -16.26
N CYS A 43 6.97 4.92 -15.09
CA CYS A 43 7.89 3.90 -14.63
C CYS A 43 7.49 3.52 -13.20
N GLU A 44 7.62 2.25 -12.85
CA GLU A 44 7.37 1.77 -11.50
C GLU A 44 8.68 1.36 -10.86
N GLY A 45 8.81 1.56 -9.56
CA GLY A 45 9.99 1.16 -8.80
C GLY A 45 9.62 0.67 -7.41
N LEU A 46 10.37 -0.30 -6.91
CA LEU A 46 10.26 -0.72 -5.52
C LEU A 46 10.98 0.32 -4.65
N VAL A 47 10.26 0.92 -3.72
CA VAL A 47 10.81 1.87 -2.75
C VAL A 47 10.67 1.32 -1.33
N GLY A 48 11.60 1.68 -0.44
CA GLY A 48 11.68 1.09 0.89
C GLY A 48 12.24 2.00 1.96
N ASP A 49 11.98 1.63 3.22
CA ASP A 49 12.62 2.14 4.43
C ASP A 49 12.93 0.97 5.39
N GLU A 50 13.34 1.25 6.62
CA GLU A 50 13.71 0.21 7.59
C GLU A 50 12.52 -0.67 8.03
N THR A 51 11.29 -0.32 7.67
CA THR A 51 10.06 -1.00 8.11
C THR A 51 9.42 -1.87 7.02
N GLY A 52 9.62 -1.54 5.75
CA GLY A 52 9.06 -2.28 4.64
C GLY A 52 9.39 -1.70 3.27
N THR A 53 8.72 -2.24 2.25
CA THR A 53 8.78 -1.81 0.86
C THR A 53 7.38 -1.68 0.27
N VAL A 54 7.29 -0.89 -0.81
CA VAL A 54 6.07 -0.66 -1.57
C VAL A 54 6.44 -0.19 -2.97
N ILE A 55 5.65 -0.53 -3.97
CA ILE A 55 5.80 -0.05 -5.34
C ILE A 55 5.33 1.40 -5.41
N MET A 56 6.18 2.26 -5.96
CA MET A 56 5.86 3.63 -6.32
C MET A 56 5.78 3.78 -7.84
N SER A 57 4.73 4.45 -8.31
CA SER A 57 4.58 4.83 -9.72
C SER A 57 5.05 6.28 -9.90
N PHE A 58 6.00 6.49 -10.80
CA PHE A 58 6.53 7.78 -11.20
C PHE A 58 5.98 8.17 -12.59
N TRP A 59 5.73 9.46 -12.79
CA TRP A 59 5.05 9.98 -13.98
C TRP A 59 5.87 11.07 -14.69
N ASN A 60 5.95 11.00 -16.01
CA ASN A 60 6.60 11.98 -16.88
C ASN A 60 8.03 12.32 -16.39
N ASP A 61 8.32 13.59 -16.12
CA ASP A 61 9.62 14.11 -15.66
C ASP A 61 10.14 13.40 -14.39
N GLU A 62 9.26 12.82 -13.56
CA GLU A 62 9.65 12.03 -12.40
C GLU A 62 10.49 10.82 -12.81
N CYS A 63 10.17 10.19 -13.96
CA CYS A 63 10.91 9.06 -14.51
C CYS A 63 12.29 9.41 -15.04
N GLU A 64 12.52 10.67 -15.40
CA GLU A 64 13.84 11.16 -15.80
C GLU A 64 14.70 11.54 -14.59
N THR A 65 14.06 11.89 -13.49
CA THR A 65 14.72 12.38 -12.27
C THR A 65 15.12 11.23 -11.35
N VAL A 66 14.30 10.18 -11.26
CA VAL A 66 14.50 9.06 -10.33
C VAL A 66 15.53 8.07 -10.88
N ASN A 67 16.38 7.55 -9.99
CA ASN A 67 17.38 6.55 -10.32
C ASN A 67 17.38 5.40 -9.29
N ASN A 68 17.80 4.21 -9.71
CA ASN A 68 18.00 3.10 -8.79
C ASN A 68 19.10 3.44 -7.77
N GLY A 69 18.88 3.10 -6.49
CA GLY A 69 19.76 3.40 -5.36
C GLY A 69 19.57 4.78 -4.75
N MET A 70 18.82 5.67 -5.40
CA MET A 70 18.57 7.03 -4.93
C MET A 70 17.70 7.02 -3.66
N THR A 71 18.02 7.89 -2.70
CA THR A 71 17.10 8.18 -1.58
C THR A 71 16.38 9.48 -1.87
N ILE A 72 15.05 9.46 -1.80
CA ILE A 72 14.19 10.58 -2.15
C ILE A 72 13.29 10.97 -0.99
N ASP A 73 13.16 12.27 -0.74
CA ASP A 73 12.21 12.85 0.20
C ASP A 73 10.86 13.06 -0.51
N LEU A 74 9.87 12.26 -0.14
CA LEU A 74 8.50 12.41 -0.62
C LEU A 74 7.77 13.50 0.17
N LYS A 75 6.96 14.29 -0.54
CA LYS A 75 6.04 15.27 0.04
C LYS A 75 4.68 15.18 -0.64
N ASP A 76 3.62 15.17 0.16
CA ASP A 76 2.21 15.02 -0.27
C ASP A 76 2.00 13.87 -1.26
N ALA A 77 2.71 12.75 -1.06
CA ALA A 77 2.45 11.51 -1.79
C ALA A 77 1.18 10.83 -1.27
N ARG A 78 0.59 9.94 -2.07
CA ARG A 78 -0.66 9.25 -1.77
C ARG A 78 -0.55 7.77 -2.05
N THR A 79 -1.16 7.00 -1.16
CA THR A 79 -1.43 5.59 -1.42
C THR A 79 -2.65 5.44 -2.32
N ASN A 80 -2.58 4.50 -3.25
CA ASN A 80 -3.64 4.15 -4.17
C ASN A 80 -3.71 2.63 -4.32
N LEU A 81 -4.82 2.11 -4.85
CA LEU A 81 -4.93 0.69 -5.22
C LEU A 81 -4.93 0.55 -6.73
N VAL A 82 -4.00 -0.24 -7.26
CA VAL A 82 -3.98 -0.65 -8.67
C VAL A 82 -4.33 -2.13 -8.71
N ARG A 83 -5.46 -2.49 -9.32
CA ARG A 83 -5.91 -3.91 -9.40
C ARG A 83 -5.93 -4.64 -8.05
N GLY A 84 -6.18 -3.93 -6.95
CA GLY A 84 -6.33 -4.51 -5.61
C GLY A 84 -5.08 -4.41 -4.75
N TYR A 85 -3.92 -4.02 -5.28
CA TYR A 85 -2.69 -3.91 -4.49
C TYR A 85 -2.20 -2.47 -4.34
N MET A 86 -1.54 -2.20 -3.22
CA MET A 86 -1.14 -0.85 -2.83
C MET A 86 0.02 -0.33 -3.69
N ARG A 87 -0.14 0.87 -4.25
CA ARG A 87 0.90 1.69 -4.88
C ARG A 87 1.00 3.03 -4.18
N ILE A 88 2.14 3.69 -4.29
CA ILE A 88 2.28 5.11 -3.96
C ILE A 88 2.50 5.92 -5.23
N SER A 89 1.98 7.14 -5.29
CA SER A 89 2.34 8.13 -6.31
C SER A 89 2.34 9.53 -5.69
N LEU A 90 2.98 10.50 -6.34
CA LEU A 90 2.87 11.89 -5.90
C LEU A 90 1.41 12.37 -6.02
N GLY A 91 0.97 13.10 -5.00
CA GLY A 91 -0.34 13.75 -5.03
C GLY A 91 -0.35 14.98 -5.93
N LYS A 92 -1.52 15.59 -6.14
CA LYS A 92 -1.68 16.83 -6.93
C LYS A 92 -0.69 17.95 -6.58
N ASN A 93 -0.35 18.11 -5.30
CA ASN A 93 0.63 19.10 -4.82
C ASN A 93 1.90 18.41 -4.30
N GLY A 94 2.11 17.17 -4.73
CA GLY A 94 3.22 16.34 -4.32
C GLY A 94 4.50 16.73 -5.02
N SER A 95 5.61 16.43 -4.37
CA SER A 95 6.95 16.64 -4.93
C SER A 95 7.90 15.61 -4.34
N MET A 96 8.92 15.25 -5.11
CA MET A 96 10.06 14.49 -4.63
C MET A 96 11.35 15.29 -4.83
N LYS A 97 12.36 15.00 -4.02
CA LYS A 97 13.70 15.57 -4.14
C LYS A 97 14.70 14.54 -3.66
N GLU A 98 15.95 14.63 -4.10
CA GLU A 98 17.02 13.86 -3.48
C GLU A 98 17.14 14.21 -2.00
N ALA A 99 17.16 13.19 -1.14
CA ALA A 99 17.35 13.35 0.28
C ALA A 99 18.82 13.63 0.59
N GLY A 100 19.08 14.52 1.55
CA GLY A 100 20.45 14.76 2.05
C GLY A 100 21.01 13.63 2.92
N THR A 101 20.24 12.56 3.14
CA THR A 101 20.59 11.42 3.98
C THR A 101 20.21 10.14 3.24
N SER A 102 21.10 9.16 3.25
CA SER A 102 20.86 7.84 2.68
C SER A 102 20.15 6.93 3.67
N LEU A 103 19.23 6.11 3.18
CA LEU A 103 18.74 4.96 3.94
C LEU A 103 19.62 3.74 3.62
N GLU A 104 20.25 3.17 4.64
CA GLU A 104 21.15 2.02 4.46
C GLU A 104 20.43 0.68 4.67
N GLU A 105 19.66 0.57 5.75
CA GLU A 105 18.90 -0.63 6.09
C GLU A 105 17.48 -0.54 5.55
N ILE A 106 17.10 -1.51 4.72
CA ILE A 106 15.77 -1.60 4.11
C ILE A 106 15.19 -2.98 4.39
N LYS A 107 13.95 -3.03 4.86
CA LYS A 107 13.30 -4.28 5.22
C LYS A 107 12.47 -4.83 4.05
N GLU A 108 13.14 -5.53 3.14
CA GLU A 108 12.50 -6.09 1.93
C GLU A 108 11.53 -7.24 2.21
N SER A 109 11.58 -7.87 3.40
CA SER A 109 10.68 -8.98 3.77
C SER A 109 9.23 -8.55 4.01
N VAL A 110 8.94 -7.24 4.06
CA VAL A 110 7.59 -6.70 4.20
C VAL A 110 7.29 -5.83 3.00
N ASN A 111 6.57 -6.36 2.02
CA ASN A 111 6.17 -5.60 0.83
C ASN A 111 4.66 -5.34 0.83
N LEU A 112 4.26 -4.08 1.01
CA LEU A 112 2.85 -3.70 1.04
C LEU A 112 2.14 -3.81 -0.31
N SER A 113 2.90 -3.89 -1.41
CA SER A 113 2.35 -4.07 -2.75
C SER A 113 2.02 -5.52 -3.09
N ASP A 114 2.43 -6.48 -2.27
CA ASP A 114 2.06 -7.89 -2.42
C ASP A 114 0.73 -8.20 -1.70
N LEU A 115 0.27 -7.29 -0.83
CA LEU A 115 -0.98 -7.42 -0.11
C LEU A 115 -2.17 -7.09 -1.01
N GLU A 116 -3.08 -8.05 -1.15
CA GLU A 116 -4.36 -7.85 -1.83
C GLU A 116 -5.38 -7.22 -0.88
N TYR A 117 -5.95 -6.10 -1.31
CA TYR A 117 -7.01 -5.38 -0.61
C TYR A 117 -8.34 -5.54 -1.34
N GLU A 118 -9.41 -5.81 -0.59
CA GLU A 118 -10.76 -5.75 -1.14
C GLU A 118 -11.02 -4.32 -1.67
N MET A 119 -11.16 -4.21 -2.99
CA MET A 119 -11.58 -2.95 -3.59
C MET A 119 -12.95 -2.57 -3.01
N PRO A 120 -13.13 -1.33 -2.54
CA PRO A 120 -14.47 -0.80 -2.31
C PRO A 120 -15.21 -0.95 -3.65
N ARG A 121 -16.21 -1.83 -3.70
CA ARG A 121 -17.14 -1.82 -4.83
C ARG A 121 -17.73 -0.42 -4.82
N PHE A 122 -17.32 0.42 -5.76
CA PHE A 122 -18.03 1.66 -6.04
C PHE A 122 -19.45 1.23 -6.35
N GLY A 123 -20.33 1.39 -5.36
CA GLY A 123 -21.73 1.09 -5.52
C GLY A 123 -22.20 1.88 -6.72
N ASN A 124 -22.76 1.18 -7.70
CA ASN A 124 -23.65 1.76 -8.69
C ASN A 124 -24.60 2.71 -7.95
N ARG A 125 -24.33 4.00 -8.07
CA ARG A 125 -25.29 5.05 -7.78
C ARG A 125 -26.13 5.22 -9.03
N ASP A 126 -26.79 4.14 -9.46
CA ASP A 126 -27.84 4.18 -10.47
C ASP A 126 -28.74 2.97 -10.26
N GLY A 127 -30.04 3.25 -10.23
CA GLY A 127 -31.05 2.37 -9.69
C GLY A 127 -31.39 1.14 -10.54
N ARG A 128 -32.29 0.36 -9.95
CA ARG A 128 -33.11 -0.71 -10.53
C ARG A 128 -32.39 -2.02 -10.87
N GLY A 129 -32.77 -3.07 -10.13
CA GLY A 129 -32.54 -4.47 -10.46
C GLY A 129 -31.16 -4.95 -10.01
N GLY A 130 -31.00 -6.08 -9.34
CA GLY A 130 -31.87 -7.22 -9.10
C GLY A 130 -30.95 -8.39 -8.74
N GLY A 131 -31.45 -9.33 -7.96
CA GLY A 131 -30.81 -10.64 -7.78
C GLY A 131 -29.90 -10.73 -6.57
N GLY A 132 -30.50 -11.08 -5.43
CA GLY A 132 -29.80 -11.79 -4.39
C GLY A 132 -29.11 -13.02 -4.99
N ARG A 133 -27.82 -13.17 -4.68
CA ARG A 133 -27.13 -14.45 -4.77
C ARG A 133 -26.46 -14.65 -3.43
N SER A 134 -27.14 -15.40 -2.57
CA SER A 134 -26.56 -16.02 -1.38
C SER A 134 -25.27 -16.72 -1.80
N ARG A 135 -24.12 -16.16 -1.42
CA ARG A 135 -22.84 -16.87 -1.46
C ARG A 135 -22.71 -17.52 -0.09
N GLY A 136 -22.29 -18.78 -0.08
CA GLY A 136 -22.31 -19.68 1.08
C GLY A 136 -21.52 -19.19 2.30
N PRO A 137 -21.33 -20.06 3.30
CA PRO A 137 -20.66 -19.72 4.55
C PRO A 137 -19.33 -18.99 4.28
N PRO A 138 -19.02 -17.91 5.03
CA PRO A 138 -17.75 -17.22 4.89
C PRO A 138 -16.59 -18.21 5.09
N SER A 139 -15.54 -18.10 4.27
CA SER A 139 -14.31 -18.86 4.53
C SER A 139 -13.72 -18.47 5.89
N ARG A 140 -12.97 -19.37 6.53
CA ARG A 140 -12.31 -19.07 7.82
C ARG A 140 -11.42 -17.83 7.74
N TRP A 141 -10.70 -17.67 6.63
CA TRP A 141 -9.94 -16.44 6.38
C TRP A 141 -10.83 -15.18 6.39
N GLY A 142 -12.02 -15.25 5.79
CA GLY A 142 -13.00 -14.16 5.83
C GLY A 142 -13.51 -13.85 7.24
N VAL A 143 -13.69 -14.89 8.07
CA VAL A 143 -14.05 -14.73 9.50
C VAL A 143 -12.93 -14.05 10.27
N LEU A 144 -11.67 -14.48 10.07
CA LEU A 144 -10.48 -13.90 10.69
C LEU A 144 -10.34 -12.41 10.37
N MET A 145 -10.44 -12.03 9.10
CA MET A 145 -10.30 -10.64 8.67
C MET A 145 -11.44 -9.76 9.15
N LYS A 146 -12.67 -10.30 9.23
CA LYS A 146 -13.81 -9.59 9.84
C LYS A 146 -13.58 -9.33 11.32
N LEU A 147 -13.13 -10.34 12.08
CA LEU A 147 -12.81 -10.20 13.50
C LEU A 147 -11.70 -9.19 13.74
N LYS A 148 -10.64 -9.22 12.92
CA LYS A 148 -9.55 -8.23 12.98
C LYS A 148 -10.08 -6.79 12.86
N ARG A 149 -11.00 -6.56 11.91
CA ARG A 149 -11.63 -5.25 11.72
C ARG A 149 -12.51 -4.86 12.90
N ASP A 150 -13.35 -5.78 13.37
CA ASP A 150 -14.35 -5.50 14.40
C ASP A 150 -13.71 -5.35 15.80
N THR A 151 -12.58 -6.02 16.06
CA THR A 151 -11.80 -5.91 17.32
C THR A 151 -10.71 -4.83 17.27
N GLY A 152 -10.44 -4.23 16.11
CA GLY A 152 -9.34 -3.28 15.93
C GLY A 152 -7.94 -3.92 16.05
N ASN A 153 -7.83 -5.24 15.89
CA ASN A 153 -6.57 -5.96 16.02
C ASN A 153 -5.58 -5.54 14.92
N ARG A 154 -4.36 -5.19 15.34
CA ARG A 154 -3.26 -4.73 14.46
C ARG A 154 -2.28 -5.83 14.08
N LYS A 155 -2.43 -7.05 14.60
CA LYS A 155 -1.60 -8.22 14.26
C LYS A 155 -1.69 -8.49 12.75
N PHE A 156 -0.53 -8.63 12.11
CA PHE A 156 -0.43 -8.96 10.70
C PHE A 156 -0.65 -10.46 10.49
N PHE A 157 -1.37 -10.82 9.42
CA PHE A 157 -1.64 -12.20 9.04
C PHE A 157 -1.39 -12.34 7.54
N ASN A 158 -0.58 -13.31 7.13
CA ASN A 158 -0.32 -13.63 5.74
C ASN A 158 -1.09 -14.91 5.36
N ARG A 159 -1.97 -14.82 4.36
CA ARG A 159 -2.84 -15.94 3.96
C ARG A 159 -2.06 -17.12 3.41
N ASP A 160 -0.98 -16.85 2.69
CA ASP A 160 -0.21 -17.88 1.98
C ASP A 160 0.81 -18.56 2.91
N GLU A 161 1.04 -18.00 4.09
CA GLU A 161 1.94 -18.54 5.12
C GLU A 161 1.19 -19.16 6.31
N MET A 162 -0.14 -19.07 6.34
CA MET A 162 -0.96 -19.60 7.43
C MET A 162 -1.66 -20.90 7.03
N SER A 163 -1.42 -21.96 7.80
CA SER A 163 -2.23 -23.18 7.72
C SER A 163 -3.67 -22.92 8.20
N GLU A 164 -4.61 -23.78 7.81
CA GLU A 164 -5.99 -23.68 8.31
C GLU A 164 -6.08 -23.73 9.84
N GLU A 165 -5.19 -24.49 10.50
CA GLU A 165 -5.16 -24.55 11.97
C GLU A 165 -4.68 -23.23 12.58
N GLN A 166 -3.72 -22.55 11.93
CA GLN A 166 -3.25 -21.24 12.37
C GLN A 166 -4.33 -20.17 12.21
N ILE A 167 -5.14 -20.26 11.14
CA ILE A 167 -6.30 -19.38 10.93
C ILE A 167 -7.35 -19.60 12.03
N GLU A 168 -7.67 -20.86 12.35
CA GLU A 168 -8.60 -21.18 13.44
C GLU A 168 -8.11 -20.70 14.81
N ALA A 169 -6.84 -20.94 15.12
CA ALA A 169 -6.25 -20.49 16.37
C ALA A 169 -6.34 -18.98 16.52
N ALA A 170 -6.11 -18.23 15.44
CA ALA A 170 -6.20 -16.77 15.45
C ALA A 170 -7.66 -16.27 15.53
N ILE A 171 -8.63 -16.95 14.92
CA ILE A 171 -10.07 -16.66 15.10
C ILE A 171 -10.46 -16.83 16.57
N LYS A 172 -10.05 -17.95 17.17
CA LYS A 172 -10.34 -18.27 18.57
C LYS A 172 -9.65 -17.33 19.55
N GLU A 173 -8.40 -16.94 19.29
CA GLU A 173 -7.66 -15.91 20.05
C GLU A 173 -8.41 -14.57 20.06
N MET A 174 -9.11 -14.24 18.96
CA MET A 174 -9.92 -13.02 18.83
C MET A 174 -11.38 -13.17 19.28
N GLY A 175 -11.74 -14.31 19.91
CA GLY A 175 -13.08 -14.54 20.44
C GLY A 175 -14.15 -14.90 19.39
N GLY A 176 -13.74 -15.37 18.22
CA GLY A 176 -14.64 -15.92 17.20
C GLY A 176 -14.88 -17.43 17.36
N GLU A 177 -16.01 -17.89 16.80
CA GLU A 177 -16.38 -19.30 16.65
C GLU A 177 -16.40 -19.71 15.18
#